data_AF-A0A5N5L256-F1
#
_entry.id   AF-A0A5N5L256-F1
#
_cell.length_a   1.000
_cell.length_b   1.000
_cell.length_c   1.000
_cell.angle_alpha   90.00
_cell.angle_beta   90.00
_cell.angle_gamma   90.00
#
_symmetry.space_group_name_H-M   'P 1'
#
loop_
_entity.id
_entity.type
_entity.pdbx_description
1 polymer ?
#
loop_
_entity_poly.entity_id
_entity_poly.type
_entity_poly.pdbx_seq_one_letter_code
_entity_poly.pdbx_strand_id
1 'polypeptide(L)'
;FKAQRNEVLNRLQSVKQREVSCDYSLTSDPTARSLMSDKYSLIRFFPTPTQPSVTTEKSTAYVPQPRLLVSPEVITERGSVKLRCDVPHSVKVSQCYFYPEGDYRKLKHSPSCQLSLTGSELIRWTRRRSPGTLHIICFYSVDYSDRTPSPHSLPAPVTVLNQKPILTISHDHQFDEIRFECEIPGSESVTANFSCNLYTGEIPQPYVKIFFQKRESGKVLCIFKALGDDLSRRLQSVKRREVSCDYSLTSDPTARSLMSDKYSLIPFFPTPTQPSVTTEKSTAYFLTETTQLLTTEKSTSGK
;
A
#
# COMPACT_ATOMS: atom_id res chain seq x y z
N PHE A 1 23.55 -30.55 -24.48
CA PHE A 1 24.04 -31.95 -24.51
C PHE A 1 22.98 -32.83 -25.15
N LYS A 2 23.38 -33.76 -26.04
CA LYS A 2 22.52 -34.81 -26.59
C LYS A 2 23.19 -36.14 -26.26
N ALA A 3 22.44 -37.09 -25.70
CA ALA A 3 22.96 -38.41 -25.33
C ALA A 3 21.96 -39.49 -25.76
N GLN A 4 22.47 -40.68 -26.09
CA GLN A 4 21.60 -41.79 -26.45
C GLN A 4 20.90 -42.36 -25.22
N ARG A 5 19.60 -42.68 -25.36
CA ARG A 5 18.74 -43.14 -24.26
C ARG A 5 19.32 -44.33 -23.49
N ASN A 6 19.87 -45.32 -24.20
CA ASN A 6 20.42 -46.53 -23.59
C ASN A 6 21.75 -46.26 -22.85
N GLU A 7 22.54 -45.31 -23.34
CA GLU A 7 23.80 -44.92 -22.70
C GLU A 7 23.53 -44.23 -21.35
N VAL A 8 22.54 -43.33 -21.32
CA VAL A 8 22.08 -42.68 -20.08
C VAL A 8 21.53 -43.71 -19.10
N LEU A 9 20.75 -44.68 -19.57
CA LEU A 9 20.22 -45.76 -18.72
C LEU A 9 21.33 -46.60 -18.09
N ASN A 10 22.29 -47.07 -18.89
CA ASN A 10 23.39 -47.91 -18.42
C ASN A 10 24.26 -47.17 -17.39
N ARG A 11 24.54 -45.88 -17.64
CA ARG A 11 25.26 -45.02 -16.70
C ARG A 11 24.51 -44.92 -15.37
N LEU A 12 23.23 -44.55 -15.40
CA LEU A 12 22.40 -44.39 -14.21
C LEU A 12 22.28 -45.69 -13.38
N GLN A 13 22.16 -46.84 -14.06
CA GLN A 13 22.16 -48.14 -13.41
C GLN A 13 23.51 -48.47 -12.75
N SER A 14 24.62 -48.19 -13.45
CA SER A 14 25.97 -48.45 -12.92
C SER A 14 26.27 -47.68 -11.63
N VAL A 15 25.75 -46.44 -11.51
CA VAL A 15 25.91 -45.61 -10.31
C VAL A 15 24.74 -45.73 -9.33
N LYS A 16 23.78 -46.62 -9.59
CA LYS A 16 22.55 -46.80 -8.79
C LYS A 16 21.79 -45.49 -8.54
N GLN A 17 21.84 -44.56 -9.48
CA GLN A 17 21.21 -43.24 -9.35
C GLN A 17 20.06 -43.10 -10.35
N ARG A 18 19.05 -42.29 -10.02
CA ARG A 18 17.86 -42.09 -10.87
C ARG A 18 17.61 -40.62 -11.20
N GLU A 19 18.57 -39.77 -10.86
CA GLU A 19 18.49 -38.32 -10.95
C GLU A 19 19.71 -37.79 -11.68
N VAL A 20 19.51 -36.67 -12.39
CA VAL A 20 20.58 -35.93 -13.06
C VAL A 20 20.57 -34.47 -12.61
N SER A 21 21.74 -33.87 -12.55
CA SER A 21 21.96 -32.45 -12.31
C SER A 21 23.13 -31.99 -13.17
N CYS A 22 23.28 -30.69 -13.38
CA CYS A 22 24.41 -30.13 -14.12
C CYS A 22 25.09 -29.01 -13.35
N ASP A 23 26.36 -28.80 -13.67
CA ASP A 23 27.15 -27.63 -13.31
C ASP A 23 27.92 -27.14 -14.53
N TYR A 24 28.64 -26.02 -14.37
CA TYR A 24 29.55 -25.52 -15.38
C TYR A 24 30.86 -25.04 -14.73
N SER A 25 31.92 -24.97 -15.55
CA SER A 25 33.20 -24.36 -15.17
C SER A 25 33.66 -23.44 -16.31
N LEU A 26 34.52 -22.48 -15.99
CA LEU A 26 35.12 -21.62 -16.99
C LEU A 26 36.25 -22.37 -17.71
N THR A 27 36.33 -22.24 -19.03
CA THR A 27 37.42 -22.86 -19.81
C THR A 27 38.79 -22.26 -19.48
N SER A 28 38.83 -21.01 -19.02
CA SER A 28 40.04 -20.32 -18.57
C SER A 28 40.50 -20.74 -17.17
N ASP A 29 39.59 -21.26 -16.34
CA ASP A 29 39.86 -21.68 -14.97
C ASP A 29 38.92 -22.84 -14.58
N PRO A 30 39.35 -24.10 -14.81
CA PRO A 30 38.54 -25.29 -14.54
C PRO A 30 38.28 -25.53 -13.05
N THR A 31 39.04 -24.89 -12.17
CA THR A 31 38.90 -24.99 -10.72
C THR A 31 37.75 -24.12 -10.19
N ALA A 32 37.36 -23.08 -10.93
CA ALA A 32 36.17 -22.27 -10.64
C ALA A 32 34.91 -22.94 -11.21
N ARG A 33 34.26 -23.77 -10.38
CA ARG A 33 33.07 -24.56 -10.75
C ARG A 33 31.80 -24.01 -10.09
N SER A 34 30.69 -23.97 -10.82
CA SER A 34 29.41 -23.49 -10.31
C SER A 34 28.83 -24.45 -9.26
N LEU A 35 27.87 -23.96 -8.48
CA LEU A 35 26.99 -24.84 -7.72
C LEU A 35 26.19 -25.73 -8.67
N MET A 36 25.82 -26.91 -8.16
CA MET A 36 25.04 -27.90 -8.89
C MET A 36 23.59 -27.44 -9.05
N SER A 37 22.97 -27.70 -10.20
CA SER A 37 21.56 -27.44 -10.43
C SER A 37 20.67 -28.31 -9.53
N ASP A 38 19.38 -27.96 -9.47
CA ASP A 38 18.36 -28.86 -8.94
C ASP A 38 18.40 -30.23 -9.63
N LYS A 39 18.10 -31.28 -8.86
CA LYS A 39 18.11 -32.66 -9.33
C LYS A 39 16.81 -32.97 -10.07
N TYR A 40 16.93 -33.56 -11.25
CA TYR A 40 15.80 -33.99 -12.07
C TYR A 40 15.71 -35.51 -12.14
N SER A 41 14.55 -36.05 -11.75
CA SER A 41 14.30 -37.49 -11.76
C SER A 41 13.97 -38.01 -13.16
N LEU A 42 14.69 -39.03 -13.62
CA LEU A 42 14.49 -39.64 -14.93
C LEU A 42 13.58 -40.88 -14.90
N ILE A 43 12.89 -41.13 -13.78
CA ILE A 43 12.00 -42.30 -13.59
C ILE A 43 10.93 -42.40 -14.70
N ARG A 44 10.42 -41.26 -15.18
CA ARG A 44 9.43 -41.22 -16.27
C ARG A 44 9.96 -41.76 -17.60
N PHE A 45 11.26 -41.75 -17.81
CA PHE A 45 11.89 -42.17 -19.08
C PHE A 45 12.35 -43.63 -19.08
N PHE A 46 12.42 -44.28 -17.91
CA PHE A 46 12.92 -45.65 -17.77
C PHE A 46 12.07 -46.48 -16.78
N PRO A 47 10.81 -46.80 -17.14
CA PRO A 47 9.98 -47.68 -16.32
C PRO A 47 10.54 -49.13 -16.34
N THR A 48 10.68 -49.75 -15.17
CA THR A 48 11.17 -51.12 -15.04
C THR A 48 10.09 -52.13 -15.48
N PRO A 49 10.43 -53.24 -16.18
CA PRO A 49 9.46 -54.29 -16.53
C PRO A 49 9.06 -55.13 -15.31
N THR A 50 7.76 -55.39 -15.19
CA THR A 50 7.05 -56.00 -14.04
C THR A 50 7.18 -57.53 -13.95
N GLN A 51 7.16 -58.10 -12.74
CA GLN A 51 6.50 -59.41 -12.45
C GLN A 51 5.97 -59.44 -10.99
N PRO A 52 5.03 -60.35 -10.63
CA PRO A 52 3.75 -59.98 -10.03
C PRO A 52 3.52 -60.62 -8.64
N SER A 53 2.28 -60.51 -8.15
CA SER A 53 1.68 -61.02 -6.89
C SER A 53 1.81 -60.12 -5.66
N VAL A 54 0.84 -59.22 -5.56
CA VAL A 54 0.11 -58.80 -4.34
C VAL A 54 0.86 -59.04 -3.04
N THR A 55 1.68 -58.07 -2.66
CA THR A 55 1.71 -57.57 -1.29
C THR A 55 1.69 -56.06 -1.41
N THR A 56 0.71 -55.44 -0.77
CA THR A 56 0.31 -54.04 -0.91
C THR A 56 1.44 -53.09 -0.49
N GLU A 57 2.42 -52.85 -1.35
CA GLU A 57 3.28 -51.68 -1.24
C GLU A 57 2.47 -50.47 -1.72
N LYS A 58 2.07 -49.67 -0.73
CA LYS A 58 1.32 -48.42 -0.86
C LYS A 58 2.03 -47.48 -1.84
N SER A 59 1.63 -47.53 -3.11
CA SER A 59 1.99 -46.53 -4.11
C SER A 59 1.54 -45.17 -3.60
N THR A 60 2.49 -44.37 -3.10
CA THR A 60 2.22 -42.99 -2.69
C THR A 60 1.81 -42.22 -3.94
N ALA A 61 0.51 -42.01 -4.12
CA ALA A 61 -0.04 -41.19 -5.18
C ALA A 61 0.64 -39.81 -5.16
N TYR A 62 1.32 -39.43 -6.25
CA TYR A 62 1.98 -38.13 -6.37
C TYR A 62 0.92 -37.02 -6.41
N VAL A 63 0.87 -36.18 -5.37
CA VAL A 63 -0.04 -35.03 -5.27
C VAL A 63 0.69 -33.76 -5.73
N PRO A 64 0.24 -33.07 -6.79
CA PRO A 64 0.95 -31.92 -7.33
C PRO A 64 0.83 -30.67 -6.43
N GLN A 65 1.91 -29.87 -6.40
CA GLN A 65 1.96 -28.61 -5.66
C GLN A 65 1.06 -27.54 -6.32
N PRO A 66 0.24 -26.81 -5.55
CA PRO A 66 -0.60 -25.73 -6.07
C PRO A 66 0.19 -24.42 -6.25
N ARG A 67 -0.38 -23.49 -7.03
CA ARG A 67 0.14 -22.12 -7.18
C ARG A 67 -0.83 -21.13 -6.55
N LEU A 68 -0.35 -20.22 -5.71
CA LEU A 68 -1.19 -19.16 -5.15
C LEU A 68 -1.17 -17.94 -6.06
N LEU A 69 -2.36 -17.53 -6.51
CA LEU A 69 -2.58 -16.32 -7.29
C LEU A 69 -3.21 -15.24 -6.41
N VAL A 70 -2.68 -14.03 -6.48
CA VAL A 70 -3.11 -12.87 -5.69
C VAL A 70 -3.57 -11.78 -6.64
N SER A 71 -4.75 -11.21 -6.41
CA SER A 71 -5.24 -10.09 -7.22
C SER A 71 -6.18 -9.16 -6.44
N PRO A 72 -5.89 -7.85 -6.37
CA PRO A 72 -4.61 -7.20 -6.70
C PRO A 72 -3.53 -7.46 -5.63
N GLU A 73 -2.26 -7.35 -5.99
CA GLU A 73 -1.12 -7.56 -5.07
C GLU A 73 -0.92 -6.40 -4.07
N VAL A 74 -1.37 -5.20 -4.44
CA VAL A 74 -1.33 -4.00 -3.61
C VAL A 74 -2.76 -3.55 -3.35
N ILE A 75 -3.09 -3.35 -2.07
CA ILE A 75 -4.40 -2.86 -1.62
C ILE A 75 -4.25 -1.80 -0.53
N THR A 76 -5.30 -1.03 -0.28
CA THR A 76 -5.43 -0.24 0.95
C THR A 76 -6.12 -1.07 2.04
N GLU A 77 -6.23 -0.57 3.28
CA GLU A 77 -6.99 -1.28 4.32
C GLU A 77 -8.46 -1.54 3.97
N ARG A 78 -9.07 -0.62 3.22
CA ARG A 78 -10.47 -0.75 2.74
C ARG A 78 -10.57 -1.57 1.45
N GLY A 79 -9.46 -1.73 0.74
CA GLY A 79 -9.39 -2.52 -0.49
C GLY A 79 -9.51 -4.00 -0.20
N SER A 80 -9.97 -4.75 -1.20
CA SER A 80 -10.12 -6.20 -1.10
C SER A 80 -9.12 -6.92 -2.01
N VAL A 81 -8.50 -7.97 -1.49
CA VAL A 81 -7.66 -8.91 -2.25
C VAL A 81 -8.41 -10.22 -2.44
N LYS A 82 -8.29 -10.80 -3.64
CA LYS A 82 -8.72 -12.15 -3.96
C LYS A 82 -7.51 -13.08 -4.03
N LEU A 83 -7.53 -14.11 -3.21
CA LEU A 83 -6.56 -15.19 -3.16
C LEU A 83 -7.16 -16.41 -3.84
N ARG A 84 -6.48 -16.96 -4.85
CA ARG A 84 -6.89 -18.19 -5.54
C ARG A 84 -5.78 -19.23 -5.45
N CYS A 85 -6.06 -20.36 -4.82
CA CYS A 85 -5.17 -21.51 -4.83
C CYS A 85 -5.44 -22.29 -6.13
N ASP A 86 -4.59 -22.10 -7.12
CA ASP A 86 -4.71 -22.74 -8.43
C ASP A 86 -4.18 -24.17 -8.36
N VAL A 87 -5.10 -25.11 -8.55
CA VAL A 87 -4.87 -26.55 -8.44
C VAL A 87 -4.99 -27.19 -9.84
N PRO A 88 -4.11 -28.15 -10.20
CA PRO A 88 -4.23 -28.84 -11.48
C PRO A 88 -5.59 -29.53 -11.67
N HIS A 89 -6.16 -29.39 -12.85
CA HIS A 89 -7.51 -29.86 -13.19
C HIS A 89 -7.70 -31.38 -13.05
N SER A 90 -6.60 -32.15 -13.03
CA SER A 90 -6.63 -33.60 -12.87
C SER A 90 -6.92 -34.06 -11.43
N VAL A 91 -7.03 -33.13 -10.47
CA VAL A 91 -7.17 -33.45 -9.04
C VAL A 91 -8.57 -33.10 -8.54
N LYS A 92 -9.24 -34.05 -7.88
CA LYS A 92 -10.50 -33.82 -7.17
C LYS A 92 -10.19 -33.23 -5.80
N VAL A 93 -10.37 -31.92 -5.68
CA VAL A 93 -10.12 -31.15 -4.46
C VAL A 93 -11.34 -31.21 -3.55
N SER A 94 -11.11 -31.61 -2.30
CA SER A 94 -12.10 -31.57 -1.23
C SER A 94 -12.23 -30.16 -0.67
N GLN A 95 -11.08 -29.60 -0.26
CA GLN A 95 -11.00 -28.29 0.37
C GLN A 95 -9.61 -27.69 0.21
N CYS A 96 -9.55 -26.37 0.00
CA CYS A 96 -8.31 -25.61 0.03
C CYS A 96 -8.13 -24.92 1.38
N TYR A 97 -6.88 -24.70 1.75
CA TYR A 97 -6.45 -24.08 2.99
C TYR A 97 -5.46 -22.96 2.70
N PHE A 98 -5.56 -21.88 3.44
CA PHE A 98 -4.70 -20.70 3.35
C PHE A 98 -4.18 -20.36 4.74
N TYR A 99 -2.91 -19.94 4.83
CA TYR A 99 -2.32 -19.48 6.08
C TYR A 99 -1.22 -18.44 5.79
N PRO A 100 -0.98 -17.49 6.72
CA PRO A 100 0.14 -16.58 6.60
C PRO A 100 1.45 -17.30 6.92
N GLU A 101 2.50 -16.94 6.19
CA GLU A 101 3.84 -17.46 6.43
C GLU A 101 4.27 -17.22 7.89
N GLY A 102 4.81 -18.26 8.53
CA GLY A 102 5.24 -18.22 9.93
C GLY A 102 4.14 -18.48 10.97
N ASP A 103 2.86 -18.57 10.61
CA ASP A 103 1.78 -18.87 11.55
C ASP A 103 0.75 -19.88 10.98
N TYR A 104 1.15 -21.15 10.96
CA TYR A 104 0.36 -22.28 10.47
C TYR A 104 -0.91 -22.56 11.30
N ARG A 105 -1.09 -21.94 12.48
CA ARG A 105 -2.25 -22.18 13.35
C ARG A 105 -3.48 -21.41 12.89
N LYS A 106 -3.32 -20.39 12.04
CA LYS A 106 -4.42 -19.56 11.55
C LYS A 106 -4.86 -19.95 10.16
N LEU A 107 -5.30 -21.19 10.00
CA LEU A 107 -5.84 -21.66 8.74
C LEU A 107 -7.21 -21.05 8.45
N LYS A 108 -7.38 -20.51 7.24
CA LYS A 108 -8.68 -20.29 6.62
C LYS A 108 -8.88 -21.37 5.56
N HIS A 109 -10.10 -21.86 5.43
CA HIS A 109 -10.42 -22.88 4.43
C HIS A 109 -11.48 -22.39 3.45
N SER A 110 -11.44 -22.92 2.23
CA SER A 110 -12.39 -22.61 1.16
C SER A 110 -12.59 -23.82 0.23
N PRO A 111 -13.83 -24.34 0.10
CA PRO A 111 -14.14 -25.39 -0.88
C PRO A 111 -13.96 -24.94 -2.33
N SER A 112 -14.14 -23.64 -2.63
CA SER A 112 -13.96 -23.09 -3.99
C SER A 112 -12.50 -22.76 -4.32
N CYS A 113 -11.58 -22.99 -3.40
CA CYS A 113 -10.17 -22.60 -3.51
C CYS A 113 -9.95 -21.10 -3.77
N GLN A 114 -10.94 -20.28 -3.38
CA GLN A 114 -10.89 -18.83 -3.44
C GLN A 114 -11.21 -18.23 -2.07
N LEU A 115 -10.47 -17.20 -1.69
CA LEU A 115 -10.64 -16.46 -0.44
C LEU A 115 -10.53 -14.96 -0.72
N SER A 116 -11.54 -14.20 -0.33
CA SER A 116 -11.53 -12.74 -0.43
C SER A 116 -11.40 -12.14 0.96
N LEU A 117 -10.52 -11.16 1.11
CA LEU A 117 -10.28 -10.45 2.36
C LEU A 117 -10.07 -8.96 2.09
N THR A 118 -10.55 -8.10 2.97
CA THR A 118 -10.14 -6.70 3.03
C THR A 118 -8.72 -6.58 3.60
N GLY A 119 -8.03 -5.47 3.32
CA GLY A 119 -6.71 -5.21 3.90
C GLY A 119 -6.73 -5.22 5.43
N SER A 120 -7.78 -4.67 6.05
CA SER A 120 -7.97 -4.70 7.50
C SER A 120 -8.14 -6.12 8.06
N GLU A 121 -8.88 -7.00 7.37
CA GLU A 121 -9.01 -8.41 7.74
C GLU A 121 -7.69 -9.16 7.59
N LEU A 122 -6.90 -8.85 6.56
CA LEU A 122 -5.58 -9.45 6.33
C LEU A 122 -4.60 -9.08 7.44
N ILE A 123 -4.56 -7.81 7.87
CA ILE A 123 -3.73 -7.34 9.00
C ILE A 123 -4.15 -8.06 10.30
N ARG A 124 -5.46 -8.13 10.59
CA ARG A 124 -5.98 -8.84 11.76
C ARG A 124 -5.62 -10.33 11.74
N TRP A 125 -5.77 -10.96 10.57
CA TRP A 125 -5.47 -12.38 10.39
C TRP A 125 -3.98 -12.66 10.64
N THR A 126 -3.08 -11.83 10.10
CA THR A 126 -1.63 -11.98 10.29
C THR A 126 -1.12 -11.49 11.66
N ARG A 127 -1.99 -10.93 12.53
CA ARG A 127 -1.63 -10.29 13.81
C ARG A 127 -0.53 -9.23 13.67
N ARG A 128 -0.42 -8.60 12.50
CA ARG A 128 0.50 -7.49 12.30
C ARG A 128 -0.08 -6.24 12.95
N ARG A 129 0.81 -5.46 13.59
CA ARG A 129 0.44 -4.17 14.21
C ARG A 129 0.38 -3.04 13.20
N SER A 130 1.06 -3.22 12.06
CA SER A 130 1.16 -2.20 11.03
C SER A 130 1.00 -2.80 9.64
N PRO A 131 0.62 -1.98 8.66
CA PRO A 131 0.53 -2.36 7.25
C PRO A 131 1.92 -2.67 6.69
N GLY A 132 1.93 -3.33 5.53
CA GLY A 132 3.15 -3.71 4.83
C GLY A 132 2.94 -4.96 3.99
N THR A 133 4.04 -5.53 3.52
CA THR A 133 4.04 -6.77 2.73
C THR A 133 3.94 -7.99 3.65
N LEU A 134 3.03 -8.89 3.30
CA LEU A 134 2.71 -10.13 3.99
C LEU A 134 2.79 -11.27 2.97
N HIS A 135 3.27 -12.45 3.39
CA HIS A 135 3.28 -13.62 2.53
C HIS A 135 2.21 -14.61 2.95
N ILE A 136 1.41 -15.05 1.98
CA ILE A 136 0.35 -16.03 2.16
C ILE A 136 0.75 -17.32 1.45
N ILE A 137 0.38 -18.46 2.01
CA ILE A 137 0.63 -19.78 1.45
C ILE A 137 -0.71 -20.51 1.36
N CYS A 138 -0.87 -21.38 0.35
CA CYS A 138 -2.02 -22.27 0.24
C CYS A 138 -1.63 -23.74 0.04
N PHE A 139 -2.53 -24.64 0.40
CA PHE A 139 -2.48 -26.07 0.06
C PHE A 139 -3.90 -26.62 -0.02
N TYR A 140 -4.07 -27.88 -0.43
CA TYR A 140 -5.39 -28.50 -0.58
C TYR A 140 -5.41 -29.95 -0.10
N SER A 141 -6.59 -30.45 0.23
CA SER A 141 -6.86 -31.87 0.48
C SER A 141 -7.60 -32.49 -0.70
N VAL A 142 -7.38 -33.79 -0.91
CA VAL A 142 -8.04 -34.59 -1.95
C VAL A 142 -9.13 -35.48 -1.35
N ASP A 143 -10.16 -35.79 -2.13
CA ASP A 143 -11.31 -36.61 -1.70
C ASP A 143 -11.03 -38.12 -1.64
N TYR A 144 -9.77 -38.57 -1.71
CA TYR A 144 -9.42 -40.00 -1.66
C TYR A 144 -9.38 -40.54 -0.22
N SER A 145 -9.47 -41.88 -0.09
CA SER A 145 -9.43 -42.62 1.18
C SER A 145 -8.16 -42.37 2.02
N ASP A 146 -7.05 -41.99 1.38
CA ASP A 146 -5.86 -41.47 2.03
C ASP A 146 -5.90 -39.93 2.04
N ARG A 147 -6.20 -39.34 3.21
CA ARG A 147 -6.29 -37.88 3.47
C ARG A 147 -4.93 -37.16 3.48
N THR A 148 -4.04 -37.49 2.55
CA THR A 148 -2.73 -36.84 2.46
C THR A 148 -2.91 -35.45 1.84
N PRO A 149 -2.53 -34.36 2.53
CA PRO A 149 -2.59 -33.02 1.96
C PRO A 149 -1.56 -32.86 0.84
N SER A 150 -1.81 -31.93 -0.07
CA SER A 150 -0.84 -31.55 -1.08
C SER A 150 0.37 -30.82 -0.47
N PRO A 151 1.51 -30.76 -1.18
CA PRO A 151 2.56 -29.82 -0.84
C PRO A 151 2.05 -28.38 -0.78
N HIS A 152 2.66 -27.56 0.07
CA HIS A 152 2.34 -26.14 0.15
C HIS A 152 2.79 -25.38 -1.10
N SER A 153 2.05 -24.36 -1.50
CA SER A 153 2.46 -23.43 -2.55
C SER A 153 3.72 -22.66 -2.14
N LEU A 154 4.36 -22.02 -3.11
CA LEU A 154 5.30 -20.94 -2.78
C LEU A 154 4.55 -19.79 -2.08
N PRO A 155 5.19 -19.07 -1.14
CA PRO A 155 4.61 -17.89 -0.52
C PRO A 155 4.37 -16.78 -1.56
N ALA A 156 3.18 -16.18 -1.54
CA ALA A 156 2.82 -15.08 -2.42
C ALA A 156 2.67 -13.77 -1.62
N PRO A 157 3.29 -12.67 -2.07
CA PRO A 157 3.23 -11.39 -1.38
C PRO A 157 1.88 -10.69 -1.57
N VAL A 158 1.42 -10.00 -0.53
CA VAL A 158 0.30 -9.06 -0.54
C VAL A 158 0.71 -7.84 0.26
N THR A 159 0.60 -6.64 -0.33
CA THR A 159 0.99 -5.39 0.32
C THR A 159 -0.25 -4.57 0.68
N VAL A 160 -0.38 -4.22 1.97
CA VAL A 160 -1.45 -3.33 2.46
C VAL A 160 -0.89 -1.95 2.78
N LEU A 161 -1.49 -0.91 2.19
CA LEU A 161 -1.22 0.50 2.48
C LEU A 161 -2.27 1.04 3.49
N ASN A 162 -1.83 1.71 4.55
CA ASN A 162 -2.74 2.38 5.52
C ASN A 162 -2.27 3.77 5.94
N GLN A 163 -1.14 4.24 5.40
CA GLN A 163 -0.60 5.51 5.88
C GLN A 163 -1.46 6.64 5.31
N LYS A 164 -1.83 7.58 6.18
CA LYS A 164 -2.40 8.87 5.76
C LYS A 164 -1.40 9.55 4.83
N PRO A 165 -1.84 10.18 3.74
CA PRO A 165 -0.94 11.00 2.95
C PRO A 165 -0.45 12.21 3.74
N ILE A 166 0.74 12.69 3.41
CA ILE A 166 1.35 13.88 4.01
C ILE A 166 1.05 15.05 3.08
N LEU A 167 0.27 16.02 3.57
CA LEU A 167 -0.07 17.22 2.83
C LEU A 167 0.89 18.35 3.17
N THR A 168 1.51 18.93 2.15
CA THR A 168 2.34 20.14 2.23
C THR A 168 1.79 21.19 1.27
N ILE A 169 1.89 22.47 1.63
CA ILE A 169 1.32 23.57 0.84
C ILE A 169 2.40 24.63 0.65
N SER A 170 2.47 25.16 -0.57
CA SER A 170 3.34 26.28 -0.93
C SER A 170 2.57 27.28 -1.79
N HIS A 171 3.03 28.54 -1.82
CA HIS A 171 2.47 29.59 -2.68
C HIS A 171 3.55 30.00 -3.68
N ASP A 172 3.20 29.94 -4.95
CA ASP A 172 4.00 30.47 -6.04
C ASP A 172 3.58 31.92 -6.29
N HIS A 173 4.34 32.86 -5.72
CA HIS A 173 4.08 34.29 -5.83
C HIS A 173 4.18 34.83 -7.26
N GLN A 174 4.85 34.11 -8.17
CA GLN A 174 5.02 34.58 -9.55
C GLN A 174 3.73 34.37 -10.37
N PHE A 175 3.00 33.29 -10.09
CA PHE A 175 1.77 32.91 -10.80
C PHE A 175 0.50 33.06 -9.93
N ASP A 176 0.65 33.57 -8.71
CA ASP A 176 -0.38 33.60 -7.67
C ASP A 176 -1.12 32.24 -7.51
N GLU A 177 -0.32 31.18 -7.54
CA GLU A 177 -0.81 29.80 -7.54
C GLU A 177 -0.48 29.13 -6.21
N ILE A 178 -1.49 28.57 -5.55
CA ILE A 178 -1.29 27.75 -4.36
C ILE A 178 -1.12 26.30 -4.80
N ARG A 179 0.02 25.73 -4.42
CA ARG A 179 0.41 24.36 -4.75
C ARG A 179 0.23 23.45 -3.54
N PHE A 180 -0.52 22.38 -3.73
CA PHE A 180 -0.75 21.34 -2.72
C PHE A 180 -0.01 20.08 -3.13
N GLU A 181 0.89 19.63 -2.26
CA GLU A 181 1.73 18.46 -2.44
C GLU A 181 1.29 17.37 -1.47
N CYS A 182 0.59 16.38 -1.99
CA CYS A 182 0.07 15.24 -1.25
C CYS A 182 0.99 14.02 -1.49
N GLU A 183 1.89 13.74 -0.56
CA GLU A 183 2.82 12.61 -0.62
C GLU A 183 2.17 11.34 -0.06
N ILE A 184 2.38 10.19 -0.71
CA ILE A 184 1.87 8.88 -0.25
C ILE A 184 3.01 8.09 0.43
N PRO A 185 3.00 7.93 1.77
CA PRO A 185 4.07 7.20 2.45
C PRO A 185 4.07 5.70 2.13
N GLY A 186 5.25 5.10 1.97
CA GLY A 186 5.42 3.69 1.63
C GLY A 186 5.14 3.35 0.17
N SER A 187 4.92 4.36 -0.67
CA SER A 187 4.69 4.18 -2.11
C SER A 187 5.97 3.87 -2.89
N GLU A 188 7.14 4.17 -2.32
CA GLU A 188 8.46 3.88 -2.88
C GLU A 188 8.72 2.38 -3.09
N SER A 189 8.06 1.53 -2.29
CA SER A 189 8.25 0.08 -2.30
C SER A 189 7.20 -0.66 -3.12
N VAL A 190 6.31 0.05 -3.84
CA VAL A 190 5.21 -0.57 -4.58
C VAL A 190 5.09 -0.08 -6.01
N THR A 191 4.84 -1.02 -6.92
CA THR A 191 4.51 -0.74 -8.32
C THR A 191 3.00 -0.71 -8.51
N ALA A 192 2.37 0.41 -8.15
CA ALA A 192 0.95 0.64 -8.36
C ALA A 192 0.66 2.05 -8.92
N ASN A 193 -0.51 2.19 -9.55
CA ASN A 193 -1.02 3.47 -10.01
C ASN A 193 -2.02 4.03 -8.99
N PHE A 194 -1.92 5.33 -8.72
CA PHE A 194 -2.70 6.01 -7.69
C PHE A 194 -3.56 7.13 -8.27
N SER A 195 -4.71 7.35 -7.66
CA SER A 195 -5.55 8.53 -7.85
C SER A 195 -5.55 9.31 -6.55
N CYS A 196 -5.45 10.64 -6.63
CA CYS A 196 -5.49 11.50 -5.46
C CYS A 196 -6.68 12.46 -5.54
N ASN A 197 -7.26 12.75 -4.38
CA ASN A 197 -8.35 13.71 -4.26
C ASN A 197 -7.96 14.80 -3.25
N LEU A 198 -8.21 16.06 -3.61
CA LEU A 198 -8.07 17.22 -2.73
C LEU A 198 -9.45 17.66 -2.27
N TYR A 199 -9.59 17.99 -0.99
CA TYR A 199 -10.85 18.38 -0.37
C TYR A 199 -10.72 19.75 0.30
N THR A 200 -11.83 20.48 0.30
CA THR A 200 -11.99 21.75 1.01
C THR A 200 -12.98 21.54 2.16
N GLY A 201 -12.47 21.25 3.36
CA GLY A 201 -13.25 20.84 4.53
C GLY A 201 -13.71 19.38 4.49
N GLU A 202 -14.84 19.08 5.12
CA GLU A 202 -15.40 17.73 5.28
C GLU A 202 -16.43 17.38 4.20
N ILE A 203 -16.42 18.10 3.08
CA ILE A 203 -17.38 17.85 2.01
C ILE A 203 -16.97 16.58 1.26
N PRO A 204 -17.88 15.61 1.08
CA PRO A 204 -17.56 14.32 0.46
C PRO A 204 -17.16 14.44 -1.02
N GLN A 205 -17.52 15.56 -1.67
CA GLN A 205 -17.12 15.84 -3.04
C GLN A 205 -15.72 16.46 -3.10
N PRO A 206 -14.77 15.83 -3.82
CA PRO A 206 -13.44 16.38 -3.97
C PRO A 206 -13.49 17.70 -4.75
N TYR A 207 -12.65 18.65 -4.36
CA TYR A 207 -12.44 19.89 -5.08
C TYR A 207 -11.71 19.63 -6.41
N VAL A 208 -10.65 18.83 -6.35
CA VAL A 208 -9.87 18.44 -7.53
C VAL A 208 -9.46 16.97 -7.39
N LYS A 209 -9.49 16.23 -8.51
CA LYS A 209 -9.00 14.87 -8.62
C LYS A 209 -7.91 14.82 -9.69
N ILE A 210 -6.77 14.21 -9.37
CA ILE A 210 -5.64 14.05 -10.31
C ILE A 210 -5.05 12.65 -10.26
N PHE A 211 -4.25 12.33 -11.27
CA PHE A 211 -3.37 11.17 -11.26
C PHE A 211 -2.04 11.50 -10.61
N PHE A 212 -1.41 10.44 -10.10
CA PHE A 212 -0.14 10.51 -9.41
C PHE A 212 1.04 10.91 -10.31
N GLN A 213 2.06 11.49 -9.70
CA GLN A 213 3.37 11.68 -10.30
C GLN A 213 4.40 10.93 -9.45
N LYS A 214 5.35 10.23 -10.07
CA LYS A 214 6.46 9.57 -9.35
C LYS A 214 7.65 10.52 -9.27
N ARG A 215 8.17 10.72 -8.07
CA ARG A 215 9.47 11.37 -7.86
C ARG A 215 10.59 10.41 -8.26
N GLU A 216 11.79 10.95 -8.50
CA GLU A 216 13.01 10.16 -8.74
C GLU A 216 13.30 9.20 -7.58
N SER A 217 12.92 9.56 -6.35
CA SER A 217 13.03 8.71 -5.16
C SER A 217 12.09 7.50 -5.15
N GLY A 218 11.26 7.32 -6.17
CA GLY A 218 10.21 6.28 -6.23
C GLY A 218 8.95 6.64 -5.45
N LYS A 219 9.01 7.63 -4.56
CA LYS A 219 7.85 8.13 -3.83
C LYS A 219 6.81 8.72 -4.78
N VAL A 220 5.56 8.43 -4.48
CA VAL A 220 4.42 8.99 -5.19
C VAL A 220 4.00 10.31 -4.56
N LEU A 221 3.90 11.34 -5.41
CA LEU A 221 3.46 12.68 -5.06
C LEU A 221 2.32 13.11 -5.98
N CYS A 222 1.26 13.64 -5.39
CA CYS A 222 0.16 14.26 -6.11
C CYS A 222 0.23 15.78 -5.94
N ILE A 223 0.40 16.51 -7.04
CA ILE A 223 0.52 17.97 -7.07
C ILE A 223 -0.77 18.58 -7.60
N PHE A 224 -1.49 19.28 -6.74
CA PHE A 224 -2.64 20.11 -7.13
C PHE A 224 -2.22 21.57 -7.18
N LYS A 225 -2.87 22.32 -8.07
CA LYS A 225 -2.61 23.73 -8.31
C LYS A 225 -3.96 24.47 -8.32
N ALA A 226 -4.05 25.59 -7.63
CA ALA A 226 -5.25 26.42 -7.63
C ALA A 226 -4.86 27.90 -7.57
N LEU A 227 -5.56 28.75 -8.31
CA LEU A 227 -5.43 30.20 -8.20
C LEU A 227 -6.00 30.68 -6.86
N GLY A 228 -5.37 31.70 -6.26
CA GLY A 228 -5.77 32.24 -4.95
C GLY A 228 -7.25 32.61 -4.87
N ASP A 229 -7.75 33.35 -5.86
CA ASP A 229 -9.14 33.81 -5.92
C ASP A 229 -10.16 32.66 -6.05
N ASP A 230 -9.87 31.68 -6.90
CA ASP A 230 -10.74 30.51 -7.11
C ASP A 230 -10.85 29.67 -5.84
N LEU A 231 -9.72 29.45 -5.18
CA LEU A 231 -9.68 28.74 -3.92
C LEU A 231 -10.40 29.50 -2.81
N SER A 232 -10.19 30.82 -2.72
CA SER A 232 -10.87 31.68 -1.74
C SER A 232 -12.40 31.62 -1.91
N ARG A 233 -12.91 31.76 -3.14
CA ARG A 233 -14.34 31.63 -3.45
C ARG A 233 -14.90 30.27 -3.06
N ARG A 234 -14.16 29.19 -3.37
CA ARG A 234 -14.54 27.83 -2.99
C ARG A 234 -14.65 27.69 -1.47
N LEU A 235 -13.64 28.12 -0.72
CA LEU A 235 -13.59 28.06 0.75
C LEU A 235 -14.74 28.83 1.41
N GLN A 236 -15.05 30.02 0.91
CA GLN A 236 -16.18 30.82 1.36
C GLN A 236 -17.52 30.12 1.10
N SER A 237 -17.71 29.57 -0.10
CA SER A 237 -18.92 28.83 -0.48
C SER A 237 -19.19 27.64 0.44
N VAL A 238 -18.13 26.91 0.80
CA VAL A 238 -18.24 25.74 1.68
C VAL A 238 -18.22 26.08 3.17
N LYS A 239 -18.02 27.36 3.54
CA LYS A 239 -17.86 27.84 4.92
C LYS A 239 -16.78 27.07 5.70
N ARG A 240 -15.68 26.72 5.04
CA ARG A 240 -14.54 26.01 5.64
C ARG A 240 -13.24 26.71 5.26
N ARG A 241 -12.21 26.51 6.08
CA ARG A 241 -10.88 27.12 5.90
C ARG A 241 -9.75 26.09 5.89
N GLU A 242 -10.12 24.83 5.78
CA GLU A 242 -9.20 23.71 5.90
C GLU A 242 -9.19 22.90 4.61
N VAL A 243 -8.06 22.30 4.31
CA VAL A 243 -7.87 21.39 3.20
C VAL A 243 -7.23 20.09 3.67
N SER A 244 -7.53 19.02 2.95
CA SER A 244 -6.96 17.70 3.17
C SER A 244 -6.94 16.93 1.86
N CYS A 245 -6.16 15.86 1.79
CA CYS A 245 -6.14 14.99 0.64
C CYS A 245 -6.28 13.52 1.04
N ASP A 246 -6.76 12.69 0.12
CA ASP A 246 -6.67 11.23 0.23
C ASP A 246 -6.15 10.64 -1.09
N TYR A 247 -5.88 9.34 -1.07
CA TYR A 247 -5.54 8.59 -2.27
C TYR A 247 -6.32 7.28 -2.35
N SER A 248 -6.40 6.74 -3.55
CA SER A 248 -6.85 5.39 -3.83
C SER A 248 -5.99 4.76 -4.92
N LEU A 249 -6.08 3.45 -5.05
CA LEU A 249 -5.49 2.75 -6.18
C LEU A 249 -6.36 2.96 -7.41
N THR A 250 -5.75 3.16 -8.58
CA THR A 250 -6.51 3.30 -9.83
C THR A 250 -7.34 2.04 -10.14
N SER A 251 -6.86 0.86 -9.72
CA SER A 251 -7.57 -0.41 -9.85
C SER A 251 -8.76 -0.56 -8.91
N ASP A 252 -8.79 0.18 -7.80
CA ASP A 252 -9.89 0.19 -6.83
C ASP A 252 -10.10 1.61 -6.26
N PRO A 253 -10.81 2.48 -7.01
CA PRO A 253 -10.96 3.88 -6.64
C PRO A 253 -11.88 4.08 -5.42
N THR A 254 -12.63 3.05 -5.02
CA THR A 254 -13.57 3.09 -3.89
C THR A 254 -12.87 2.85 -2.56
N ALA A 255 -11.79 2.07 -2.57
CA ALA A 255 -10.95 1.77 -1.43
C ALA A 255 -9.97 2.90 -1.10
N ARG A 256 -10.52 4.05 -0.70
CA ARG A 256 -9.73 5.24 -0.35
C ARG A 256 -8.97 5.06 0.97
N SER A 257 -7.80 5.68 1.05
CA SER A 257 -7.02 5.84 2.27
C SER A 257 -7.78 6.67 3.30
N LEU A 258 -7.23 6.74 4.52
CA LEU A 258 -7.56 7.85 5.41
C LEU A 258 -7.08 9.18 4.79
N MET A 259 -7.77 10.26 5.12
CA MET A 259 -7.35 11.61 4.71
C MET A 259 -6.07 12.02 5.45
N SER A 260 -5.28 12.90 4.84
CA SER A 260 -4.22 13.62 5.50
C SER A 260 -4.75 14.36 6.72
N ASP A 261 -3.85 14.77 7.60
CA ASP A 261 -4.20 15.76 8.60
C ASP A 261 -4.65 17.06 7.91
N LYS A 262 -5.58 17.77 8.55
CA LYS A 262 -6.17 18.97 7.99
C LYS A 262 -5.17 20.12 8.08
N TYR A 263 -5.05 20.88 7.01
CA TYR A 263 -4.23 22.09 6.97
C TYR A 263 -5.12 23.33 6.90
N SER A 264 -4.89 24.31 7.78
CA SER A 264 -5.61 25.58 7.79
C SER A 264 -5.03 26.58 6.78
N LEU A 265 -5.87 27.09 5.88
CA LEU A 265 -5.50 28.07 4.87
C LEU A 265 -5.62 29.53 5.34
N ILE A 266 -5.90 29.77 6.63
CA ILE A 266 -5.92 31.11 7.22
C ILE A 266 -4.64 31.92 6.91
N PRO A 267 -3.43 31.34 6.92
CA PRO A 267 -2.21 32.09 6.59
C PRO A 267 -2.18 32.66 5.17
N PHE A 268 -2.87 32.03 4.22
CA PHE A 268 -2.93 32.49 2.83
C PHE A 268 -4.11 33.45 2.58
N PHE A 269 -5.16 33.35 3.40
CA PHE A 269 -6.36 34.20 3.32
C PHE A 269 -6.75 34.71 4.71
N PRO A 270 -5.97 35.65 5.30
CA PRO A 270 -6.35 36.26 6.56
C PRO A 270 -7.72 36.92 6.38
N THR A 271 -8.64 36.64 7.30
CA THR A 271 -9.90 37.39 7.35
C THR A 271 -9.55 38.86 7.55
N PRO A 272 -10.20 39.82 6.87
CA PRO A 272 -10.08 41.22 7.25
C PRO A 272 -10.38 41.30 8.73
N THR A 273 -9.35 41.56 9.53
CA THR A 273 -9.57 41.89 10.93
C THR A 273 -10.33 43.21 10.83
N GLN A 274 -11.57 43.22 11.30
CA GLN A 274 -12.31 44.45 11.53
C GLN A 274 -11.31 45.47 12.09
N PRO A 275 -11.20 46.69 11.50
CA PRO A 275 -10.17 47.62 11.92
C PRO A 275 -10.26 47.71 13.43
N SER A 276 -9.14 47.36 14.09
CA SER A 276 -8.98 47.59 15.51
C SER A 276 -9.50 49.00 15.75
N VAL A 277 -10.45 49.14 16.67
CA VAL A 277 -10.73 50.44 17.26
C VAL A 277 -9.38 50.90 17.82
N THR A 278 -8.67 51.69 17.02
CA THR A 278 -7.51 52.42 17.45
C THR A 278 -8.05 53.26 18.57
N THR A 279 -7.73 52.88 19.81
CA THR A 279 -7.88 53.77 20.94
C THR A 279 -7.09 55.01 20.53
N GLU A 280 -7.80 56.07 20.18
CA GLU A 280 -7.20 57.38 20.08
C GLU A 280 -6.48 57.61 21.40
N LYS A 281 -5.14 57.62 21.36
CA LYS A 281 -4.39 58.31 22.39
C LYS A 281 -4.82 59.77 22.28
N SER A 282 -5.80 60.13 23.10
CA SER A 282 -6.10 61.52 23.44
C SER A 282 -4.79 62.13 23.90
N THR A 283 -4.17 62.86 22.99
CA THR A 283 -2.99 63.67 23.27
C THR A 283 -3.55 64.92 23.90
N ALA A 284 -3.62 64.93 25.23
CA ALA A 284 -3.94 66.12 25.99
C ALA A 284 -2.84 67.15 25.72
N TYR A 285 -3.14 68.12 24.85
CA TYR A 285 -2.37 69.34 24.76
C TYR A 285 -2.64 70.15 26.03
N PHE A 286 -1.60 70.33 26.84
CA PHE A 286 -1.57 71.31 27.91
C PHE A 286 -1.70 72.70 27.28
N LEU A 287 -2.86 73.33 27.45
CA LEU A 287 -3.00 74.78 27.32
C LEU A 287 -2.54 75.38 28.65
N THR A 288 -1.37 76.02 28.63
CA THR A 288 -0.93 76.95 29.67
C THR A 288 -1.76 78.23 29.55
N GLU A 289 -2.72 78.42 30.46
CA GLU A 289 -3.30 79.75 30.69
C GLU A 289 -2.52 80.46 31.81
N THR A 290 -1.81 81.49 31.37
CA THR A 290 -1.09 82.46 32.18
C THR A 290 -2.07 83.25 33.04
N THR A 291 -1.92 83.16 34.36
CA THR A 291 -2.58 84.06 35.30
C THR A 291 -2.00 85.46 35.16
N GLN A 292 -2.80 86.43 34.70
CA GLN A 292 -2.54 87.85 34.94
C GLN A 292 -3.65 88.41 35.82
N LEU A 293 -3.24 88.91 36.99
CA LEU A 293 -4.02 89.77 37.86
C LEU A 293 -4.45 91.02 37.10
N LEU A 294 -5.73 91.37 37.19
CA LEU A 294 -6.16 92.77 37.29
C LEU A 294 -7.32 92.88 38.29
N THR A 295 -7.01 93.65 39.33
CA THR A 295 -7.87 94.30 40.31
C THR A 295 -8.99 95.12 39.68
N THR A 296 -10.19 95.08 40.26
CA THR A 296 -10.96 96.30 40.62
C THR A 296 -12.17 95.98 41.51
N GLU A 297 -12.08 96.50 42.73
CA GLU A 297 -13.06 97.29 43.49
C GLU A 297 -14.50 96.79 43.70
N LYS A 298 -14.80 96.65 44.99
CA LYS A 298 -16.13 96.71 45.60
C LYS A 298 -16.45 98.18 45.91
N SER A 299 -17.58 98.70 45.42
CA SER A 299 -18.24 99.87 46.02
C SER A 299 -19.76 99.75 45.96
N THR A 300 -20.31 99.64 47.17
CA THR A 300 -21.58 100.15 47.72
C THR A 300 -22.48 101.08 46.89
N SER A 301 -23.79 100.77 46.90
CA SER A 301 -24.91 101.60 47.39
C SER A 301 -26.18 100.75 47.21
N GLY A 302 -27.08 100.55 48.16
CA GLY A 302 -27.67 101.51 49.08
C GLY A 302 -29.04 101.92 48.52
N LYS A 303 -30.09 101.45 49.22
CA LYS A 303 -31.55 101.64 49.05
C LYS A 303 -32.29 100.72 48.08
#